data_AF-A0A3B9HKW6-F1
#
_entry.id   AF-A0A3B9HKW6-F1
#
_cell.length_a   1.000
_cell.length_b   1.000
_cell.length_c   1.000
_cell.angle_alpha   90.00
_cell.angle_beta   90.00
_cell.angle_gamma   90.00
#
_symmetry.space_group_name_H-M   'P 1'
#
loop_
_entity.id
_entity.type
_entity.pdbx_description
1 polymer ?
#
loop_
_entity_poly.entity_id
_entity_poly.type
_entity_poly.pdbx_seq_one_letter_code
_entity_poly.pdbx_strand_id
1 'polypeptide(L)'
;MFEQLLEIVRQQADEQIVRNDAIDNKFNEDAIQEAANSIQDTLRDQLANGNLQDVMQLFRQGDAGADNPMVQQISSMFSKQLGSKFQVDGLKADGIASQLIPMILSRFIKKTNDPDDASVDINDIFGSLTGNKSSGIDFSKILKQEKDDDGFGMDDIMDMVKKGASSQKGGGGLLGSLLGGK
;
A
#
# COMPACT_ATOMS: atom_id res chain seq x y z
N MET A 1 6.06 -5.83 -5.42
CA MET A 1 5.16 -5.50 -4.29
C MET A 1 4.22 -6.64 -3.93
N PHE A 2 3.28 -7.06 -4.78
CA PHE A 2 2.28 -8.08 -4.38
C PHE A 2 2.90 -9.37 -3.84
N GLU A 3 3.90 -9.91 -4.54
CA GLU A 3 4.58 -11.16 -4.11
C GLU A 3 5.24 -11.01 -2.74
N GLN A 4 5.93 -9.89 -2.49
CA GLN A 4 6.55 -9.57 -1.19
C GLN A 4 5.50 -9.50 -0.08
N LEU A 5 4.35 -8.86 -0.36
CA LEU A 5 3.25 -8.80 0.57
C LEU A 5 2.67 -10.19 0.83
N LEU A 6 2.44 -10.98 -0.23
CA LEU A 6 1.93 -12.35 -0.15
C LEU A 6 2.83 -13.24 0.71
N GLU A 7 4.14 -13.12 0.60
CA GLU A 7 5.09 -13.82 1.46
C GLU A 7 4.92 -13.44 2.94
N ILE A 8 4.74 -12.16 3.23
CA ILE A 8 4.51 -11.68 4.61
C ILE A 8 3.19 -12.22 5.13
N VAL A 9 2.12 -12.19 4.33
CA VAL A 9 0.83 -12.77 4.70
C VAL A 9 1.00 -14.25 5.01
N ARG A 10 1.65 -15.01 4.12
CA ARG A 10 1.88 -16.45 4.30
C ARG A 10 2.64 -16.73 5.61
N GLN A 11 3.60 -15.89 5.98
CA GLN A 11 4.32 -16.01 7.25
C GLN A 11 3.45 -15.70 8.49
N GLN A 12 2.41 -14.88 8.38
CA GLN A 12 1.52 -14.51 9.49
C GLN A 12 0.21 -15.31 9.53
N ALA A 13 -0.10 -16.03 8.46
CA ALA A 13 -1.38 -16.72 8.28
C ALA A 13 -1.52 -18.02 9.08
N ASP A 14 -0.45 -18.56 9.67
CA ASP A 14 -0.50 -19.88 10.32
C ASP A 14 -1.59 -19.97 11.39
N GLU A 15 -1.58 -19.05 12.36
CA GLU A 15 -2.55 -19.08 13.47
C GLU A 15 -3.96 -18.69 13.02
N GLN A 16 -4.07 -17.69 12.14
CA GLN A 16 -5.33 -17.03 11.84
C GLN A 16 -6.09 -17.64 10.65
N ILE A 17 -5.39 -18.33 9.76
CA ILE A 17 -5.96 -18.98 8.57
C ILE A 17 -5.69 -20.48 8.61
N VAL A 18 -4.44 -20.93 8.74
CA VAL A 18 -4.09 -22.35 8.55
C VAL A 18 -4.59 -23.25 9.69
N ARG A 19 -4.49 -22.76 10.92
CA ARG A 19 -4.89 -23.48 12.13
C ARG A 19 -6.27 -23.07 12.64
N ASN A 20 -7.00 -22.28 11.85
CA ASN A 20 -8.29 -21.74 12.22
C ASN A 20 -9.42 -22.62 11.64
N ASP A 21 -10.24 -23.20 12.52
CA ASP A 21 -11.34 -24.08 12.13
C ASP A 21 -12.48 -23.37 11.36
N ALA A 22 -12.47 -22.04 11.37
CA ALA A 22 -13.44 -21.21 10.66
C ALA A 22 -13.22 -21.22 9.15
N ILE A 23 -11.99 -21.49 8.70
CA ILE A 23 -11.61 -21.54 7.29
C ILE A 23 -11.26 -22.99 6.96
N ASP A 24 -11.98 -23.57 5.99
CA ASP A 24 -11.64 -24.91 5.49
C ASP A 24 -10.23 -24.89 4.89
N ASN A 25 -9.39 -25.86 5.24
CA ASN A 25 -7.99 -25.94 4.80
C ASN A 25 -7.80 -25.81 3.29
N LYS A 26 -8.81 -26.23 2.49
CA LYS A 26 -8.77 -26.08 1.03
C LYS A 26 -8.77 -24.62 0.56
N PHE A 27 -9.20 -23.69 1.41
CA PHE A 27 -9.26 -22.25 1.15
C PHE A 27 -8.10 -21.48 1.79
N ASN A 28 -7.16 -22.13 2.47
CA ASN A 28 -6.09 -21.43 3.19
C ASN A 28 -5.25 -20.55 2.25
N GLU A 29 -4.85 -21.08 1.10
CA GLU A 29 -4.06 -20.33 0.12
C GLU A 29 -4.87 -19.19 -0.50
N ASP A 30 -6.15 -19.41 -0.80
CA ASP A 30 -7.03 -18.37 -1.33
C ASP A 30 -7.23 -17.25 -0.28
N ALA A 31 -7.46 -17.60 0.99
CA ALA A 31 -7.61 -16.63 2.07
C ALA A 31 -6.33 -15.80 2.30
N ILE A 32 -5.16 -16.43 2.17
CA ILE A 32 -3.86 -15.74 2.19
C ILE A 32 -3.77 -14.73 1.02
N GLN A 33 -4.17 -15.13 -0.19
CA GLN A 33 -4.17 -14.24 -1.35
C GLN A 33 -5.18 -13.08 -1.19
N GLU A 34 -6.37 -13.36 -0.66
CA GLU A 34 -7.41 -12.35 -0.40
C GLU A 34 -6.97 -11.31 0.65
N ALA A 35 -6.23 -11.72 1.68
CA ALA A 35 -5.64 -10.78 2.64
C ALA A 35 -4.61 -9.85 1.97
N ALA A 36 -3.73 -10.42 1.13
CA ALA A 36 -2.75 -9.64 0.37
C ALA A 36 -3.43 -8.68 -0.64
N ASN A 37 -4.44 -9.17 -1.36
CA ASN A 37 -5.25 -8.36 -2.28
C ASN A 37 -5.95 -7.24 -1.52
N SER A 38 -6.52 -7.52 -0.35
CA SER A 38 -7.24 -6.52 0.43
C SER A 38 -6.36 -5.33 0.83
N ILE A 39 -5.13 -5.61 1.23
CA ILE A 39 -4.15 -4.57 1.57
C ILE A 39 -3.76 -3.79 0.31
N GLN A 40 -3.39 -4.49 -0.76
CA GLN A 40 -2.96 -3.87 -2.01
C GLN A 40 -4.05 -2.98 -2.61
N ASP A 41 -5.27 -3.49 -2.70
CA ASP A 41 -6.38 -2.80 -3.35
C ASP A 41 -6.78 -1.56 -2.53
N THR A 42 -6.82 -1.66 -1.20
CA THR A 42 -7.04 -0.47 -0.36
C THR A 42 -5.95 0.57 -0.56
N LEU A 43 -4.67 0.18 -0.55
CA LEU A 43 -3.56 1.12 -0.76
C LEU A 43 -3.66 1.79 -2.14
N ARG A 44 -3.97 1.02 -3.19
CA ARG A 44 -4.18 1.55 -4.55
C ARG A 44 -5.34 2.52 -4.61
N ASP A 45 -6.46 2.17 -4.00
CA ASP A 45 -7.66 3.02 -3.95
C ASP A 45 -7.38 4.33 -3.23
N GLN A 46 -6.66 4.29 -2.10
CA GLN A 46 -6.26 5.49 -1.37
C GLN A 46 -5.40 6.41 -2.24
N LEU A 47 -4.39 5.87 -2.94
CA LEU A 47 -3.58 6.67 -3.86
C LEU A 47 -4.38 7.21 -5.05
N ALA A 48 -5.26 6.39 -5.63
CA ALA A 48 -6.11 6.80 -6.75
C ALA A 48 -7.07 7.94 -6.37
N ASN A 49 -7.53 7.96 -5.11
CA ASN A 49 -8.36 9.03 -4.54
C ASN A 49 -7.56 10.26 -4.08
N GLY A 50 -6.24 10.26 -4.23
CA GLY A 50 -5.37 11.39 -3.87
C GLY A 50 -4.88 11.38 -2.42
N ASN A 51 -5.12 10.30 -1.67
CA ASN A 51 -4.74 10.17 -0.26
C ASN A 51 -3.28 9.68 -0.10
N LEU A 52 -2.38 10.16 -0.95
CA LEU A 52 -0.95 9.82 -0.90
C LEU A 52 -0.34 10.15 0.46
N GLN A 53 -0.75 11.27 1.06
CA GLN A 53 -0.27 11.72 2.36
C GLN A 53 -0.62 10.70 3.47
N ASP A 54 -1.85 10.20 3.49
CA ASP A 54 -2.30 9.24 4.50
C ASP A 54 -1.56 7.91 4.37
N VAL A 55 -1.34 7.44 3.13
CA VAL A 55 -0.55 6.24 2.86
C VAL A 55 0.90 6.45 3.33
N MET A 56 1.54 7.56 2.98
CA MET A 56 2.90 7.86 3.43
C MET A 56 2.98 7.98 4.95
N GLN A 57 1.98 8.58 5.60
CA GLN A 57 1.93 8.71 7.05
C GLN A 57 1.84 7.34 7.74
N LEU A 58 1.07 6.40 7.18
CA LEU A 58 1.01 5.02 7.67
C LEU A 58 2.40 4.36 7.65
N PHE A 59 3.12 4.46 6.53
CA PHE A 59 4.49 3.92 6.44
C PHE A 59 5.45 4.65 7.39
N ARG A 60 5.28 5.96 7.57
CA ARG A 60 6.13 6.78 8.45
C ARG A 60 5.96 6.47 9.92
N GLN A 61 4.74 6.19 10.35
CA GLN A 61 4.45 5.84 11.75
C GLN A 61 5.20 4.56 12.17
N GLY A 62 5.57 3.71 11.21
CA GLY A 62 6.33 2.48 11.47
C GLY A 62 5.51 1.38 12.12
N ASP A 63 4.23 1.63 12.41
CA ASP A 63 3.30 0.68 12.98
C ASP A 63 1.87 0.96 12.49
N ALA A 64 1.18 -0.09 12.06
CA ALA A 64 -0.20 -0.05 11.61
C ALA A 64 -1.13 -0.47 12.74
N GLY A 65 -1.33 0.42 13.72
CA GLY A 65 -2.23 0.17 14.83
C GLY A 65 -3.67 -0.10 14.38
N ALA A 66 -4.41 -0.91 15.14
CA ALA A 66 -5.79 -1.27 14.84
C ALA A 66 -6.76 -0.07 14.76
N ASP A 67 -6.40 1.06 15.37
CA ASP A 67 -7.17 2.31 15.34
C ASP A 67 -6.97 3.12 14.06
N ASN A 68 -6.02 2.73 13.20
CA ASN A 68 -5.77 3.45 11.96
C ASN A 68 -6.95 3.23 10.98
N PRO A 69 -7.55 4.30 10.41
CA PRO A 69 -8.72 4.19 9.53
C PRO A 69 -8.49 3.30 8.30
N MET A 70 -7.26 3.30 7.76
CA MET A 70 -6.89 2.45 6.64
C MET A 70 -6.82 0.98 7.04
N VAL A 71 -6.27 0.69 8.23
CA VAL A 71 -6.24 -0.67 8.80
C VAL A 71 -7.67 -1.19 9.01
N GLN A 72 -8.58 -0.36 9.50
CA GLN A 72 -9.99 -0.71 9.66
C GLN A 72 -10.67 -0.96 8.31
N GLN A 73 -10.40 -0.14 7.30
CA GLN A 73 -10.93 -0.34 5.95
C GLN A 73 -10.45 -1.66 5.34
N ILE A 74 -9.16 -1.97 5.45
CA ILE A 74 -8.59 -3.24 4.97
C ILE A 74 -9.23 -4.42 5.71
N SER A 75 -9.35 -4.32 7.04
CA SER A 75 -9.95 -5.36 7.87
C SER A 75 -11.41 -5.62 7.49
N SER A 76 -12.19 -4.56 7.25
CA SER A 76 -13.58 -4.68 6.79
C SER A 76 -13.69 -5.35 5.43
N MET A 77 -12.83 -4.97 4.48
CA MET A 77 -12.84 -5.58 3.16
C MET A 77 -12.43 -7.06 3.21
N PHE A 78 -11.40 -7.40 3.98
CA PHE A 78 -10.95 -8.79 4.12
C PHE A 78 -12.02 -9.64 4.83
N SER A 79 -12.63 -9.15 5.91
CA SER A 79 -13.75 -9.82 6.58
C SER A 79 -14.91 -10.10 5.61
N LYS A 80 -15.26 -9.13 4.76
CA LYS A 80 -16.28 -9.31 3.71
C LYS A 80 -15.89 -10.39 2.70
N GLN A 81 -14.61 -10.47 2.30
CA GLN A 81 -14.11 -11.52 1.41
C GLN A 81 -14.18 -12.89 2.09
N LEU A 82 -13.80 -12.99 3.37
CA LEU A 82 -13.91 -14.23 4.14
C LEU A 82 -15.35 -14.77 4.19
N GLY A 83 -16.31 -13.89 4.50
CA GLY A 83 -17.71 -14.27 4.54
C GLY A 83 -18.28 -14.64 3.17
N SER A 84 -17.99 -13.85 2.13
CA SER A 84 -18.57 -14.05 0.80
C SER A 84 -17.94 -15.20 0.00
N LYS A 85 -16.63 -15.41 0.12
CA LYS A 85 -15.89 -16.41 -0.68
C LYS A 85 -15.71 -17.74 0.04
N PHE A 86 -15.51 -17.70 1.35
CA PHE A 86 -15.19 -18.90 2.14
C PHE A 86 -16.28 -19.29 3.11
N GLN A 87 -17.42 -18.56 3.11
CA GLN A 87 -18.59 -18.81 3.95
C GLN A 87 -18.26 -18.76 5.46
N VAL A 88 -17.28 -17.95 5.83
CA VAL A 88 -16.92 -17.71 7.23
C VAL A 88 -18.02 -16.87 7.90
N ASP A 89 -18.43 -17.26 9.10
CA ASP A 89 -19.38 -16.46 9.90
C ASP A 89 -18.85 -15.03 10.13
N GLY A 90 -19.73 -14.03 10.08
CA GLY A 90 -19.34 -12.62 10.15
C GLY A 90 -18.53 -12.27 11.40
N LEU A 91 -18.91 -12.79 12.57
CA LEU A 91 -18.17 -12.52 13.81
C LEU A 91 -16.80 -13.18 13.80
N LYS A 92 -16.68 -14.38 13.23
CA LYS A 92 -15.39 -15.05 13.05
C LYS A 92 -14.51 -14.33 12.03
N ALA A 93 -15.08 -13.90 10.91
CA ALA A 93 -14.39 -13.16 9.86
C ALA A 93 -13.81 -11.84 10.38
N ASP A 94 -14.60 -11.09 11.16
CA ASP A 94 -14.16 -9.85 11.82
C ASP A 94 -13.03 -10.13 12.83
N GLY A 95 -13.15 -11.21 13.61
CA GLY A 95 -12.11 -11.64 14.54
C GLY A 95 -10.78 -11.97 13.85
N ILE A 96 -10.84 -12.70 12.74
CA ILE A 96 -9.65 -13.05 11.93
C ILE A 96 -9.02 -11.78 11.35
N ALA A 97 -9.83 -10.93 10.72
CA ALA A 97 -9.34 -9.73 10.07
C ALA A 97 -8.70 -8.73 11.06
N SER A 98 -9.34 -8.51 12.21
CA SER A 98 -8.86 -7.59 13.25
C SER A 98 -7.54 -8.02 13.91
N GLN A 99 -7.20 -9.31 13.86
CA GLN A 99 -5.93 -9.82 14.39
C GLN A 99 -4.86 -9.87 13.29
N LEU A 100 -5.22 -10.39 12.11
CA LEU A 100 -4.27 -10.70 11.05
C LEU A 100 -3.82 -9.45 10.28
N ILE A 101 -4.75 -8.54 9.95
CA ILE A 101 -4.44 -7.37 9.12
C ILE A 101 -3.45 -6.40 9.79
N PRO A 102 -3.66 -5.98 11.06
CA PRO A 102 -2.67 -5.13 11.73
C PRO A 102 -1.30 -5.79 11.80
N MET A 103 -1.25 -7.09 12.10
CA MET A 103 0.00 -7.84 12.20
C MET A 103 0.78 -7.87 10.87
N ILE A 104 0.09 -8.15 9.76
CA ILE A 104 0.69 -8.14 8.41
C ILE A 104 1.18 -6.73 8.08
N LEU A 105 0.35 -5.71 8.25
CA LEU A 105 0.71 -4.34 7.88
C LEU A 105 1.88 -3.82 8.71
N SER A 106 1.90 -4.06 10.02
CA SER A 106 3.02 -3.69 10.87
C SER A 106 4.31 -4.38 10.44
N ARG A 107 4.28 -5.67 10.06
CA ARG A 107 5.47 -6.34 9.52
C ARG A 107 5.89 -5.81 8.15
N PHE A 108 4.92 -5.56 7.27
CA PHE A 108 5.17 -5.03 5.93
C PHE A 108 5.81 -3.65 5.98
N ILE A 109 5.28 -2.73 6.79
CA ILE A 109 5.83 -1.40 7.00
C ILE A 109 7.23 -1.49 7.63
N LYS A 110 7.41 -2.33 8.65
CA LYS A 110 8.73 -2.53 9.28
C LYS A 110 9.78 -2.99 8.28
N LYS A 111 9.47 -4.00 7.46
CA LYS A 111 10.37 -4.47 6.39
C LYS A 111 10.63 -3.39 5.34
N THR A 112 9.59 -2.65 4.94
CA THR A 112 9.71 -1.55 3.97
C THR A 112 10.63 -0.43 4.45
N ASN A 113 10.70 -0.23 5.76
CA ASN A 113 11.49 0.83 6.38
C ASN A 113 12.86 0.35 6.88
N ASP A 114 13.17 -0.94 6.71
CA ASP A 114 14.39 -1.55 7.22
C ASP A 114 15.55 -1.25 6.26
N PRO A 115 16.56 -0.45 6.66
CA PRO A 115 17.71 -0.15 5.80
C PRO A 115 18.61 -1.37 5.54
N ASP A 116 18.49 -2.43 6.35
CA ASP A 116 19.29 -3.65 6.25
C ASP A 116 18.55 -4.77 5.48
N ASP A 117 17.27 -4.58 5.15
CA ASP A 117 16.44 -5.54 4.41
C ASP A 117 15.89 -4.94 3.10
N ALA A 118 16.64 -5.09 2.01
CA ALA A 118 16.23 -4.65 0.68
C ALA A 118 15.20 -5.59 -0.01
N SER A 119 14.66 -6.60 0.69
CA SER A 119 13.64 -7.49 0.07
C SER A 119 12.33 -6.77 -0.22
N VAL A 120 12.07 -5.66 0.50
CA VAL A 120 10.85 -4.86 0.37
C VAL A 120 11.25 -3.37 0.29
N ASP A 121 11.40 -2.83 -0.92
CA ASP A 121 11.75 -1.41 -1.11
C ASP A 121 10.49 -0.53 -1.22
N ILE A 122 10.44 0.57 -0.46
CA ILE A 122 9.34 1.53 -0.49
C ILE A 122 9.16 2.19 -1.87
N ASN A 123 10.25 2.46 -2.59
CA ASN A 123 10.21 3.04 -3.93
C ASN A 123 9.55 2.06 -4.91
N ASP A 124 9.87 0.76 -4.81
CA ASP A 124 9.24 -0.27 -5.63
C ASP A 124 7.76 -0.42 -5.29
N ILE A 125 7.40 -0.33 -4.01
CA ILE A 125 6.01 -0.36 -3.55
C ILE A 125 5.24 0.81 -4.16
N PHE A 126 5.64 2.05 -3.88
CA PHE A 126 4.93 3.23 -4.38
C PHE A 126 4.99 3.36 -5.90
N GLY A 127 6.09 2.94 -6.53
CA GLY A 127 6.19 2.80 -7.99
C GLY A 127 5.10 1.86 -8.52
N SER A 128 4.97 0.67 -7.95
CA SER A 128 3.96 -0.31 -8.37
C SER A 128 2.52 0.15 -8.09
N LEU A 129 2.27 0.84 -6.97
CA LEU A 129 0.94 1.30 -6.58
C LEU A 129 0.47 2.51 -7.42
N THR A 130 1.40 3.39 -7.83
CA THR A 130 1.09 4.55 -8.68
C THR A 130 1.13 4.24 -10.18
N GLY A 131 1.43 2.99 -10.56
CA GLY A 131 1.57 2.58 -11.97
C GLY A 131 2.77 3.23 -12.65
N ASN A 132 3.91 3.31 -11.94
CA ASN A 132 5.17 3.91 -12.37
C ASN A 132 5.10 5.42 -12.65
N LYS A 133 4.00 6.10 -12.30
CA LYS A 133 3.85 7.56 -12.47
C LYS A 133 4.73 8.36 -11.52
N SER A 134 5.22 7.72 -10.45
CA SER A 134 6.18 8.28 -9.50
C SER A 134 7.64 7.96 -9.85
N SER A 135 7.94 7.61 -11.11
CA SER A 135 9.32 7.38 -11.54
C SER A 135 10.16 8.65 -11.33
N GLY A 136 11.27 8.52 -10.60
CA GLY A 136 12.14 9.64 -10.21
C GLY A 136 11.85 10.24 -8.82
N ILE A 137 10.81 9.76 -8.13
CA ILE A 137 10.52 10.12 -6.73
C ILE A 137 11.22 9.13 -5.80
N ASP A 138 12.04 9.64 -4.89
CA ASP A 138 12.72 8.86 -3.86
C ASP A 138 11.90 8.89 -2.55
N PHE A 139 10.91 8.01 -2.48
CA PHE A 139 10.03 7.85 -1.31
C PHE A 139 10.81 7.44 -0.06
N SER A 140 11.92 6.71 -0.21
CA SER A 140 12.82 6.39 0.90
C SER A 140 13.39 7.65 1.54
N LYS A 141 13.85 8.61 0.72
CA LYS A 141 14.33 9.90 1.24
C LYS A 141 13.22 10.68 1.89
N ILE A 142 12.06 10.79 1.26
CA ILE A 142 10.90 11.50 1.81
C ILE A 142 10.52 10.96 3.19
N LEU A 143 10.45 9.63 3.32
CA LEU A 143 10.12 8.97 4.56
C LEU A 143 11.14 9.30 5.68
N LYS A 144 12.42 9.43 5.32
CA LYS A 144 13.52 9.74 6.24
C LYS A 144 13.66 11.24 6.53
N GLN A 145 13.34 12.09 5.57
CA GLN A 145 13.66 13.52 5.57
C GLN A 145 12.78 14.35 6.51
N GLU A 146 11.58 13.92 6.88
CA GLU A 146 10.75 14.68 7.84
C GLU A 146 11.21 14.61 9.31
N LYS A 147 12.36 13.97 9.59
CA LYS A 147 13.04 14.13 10.88
C LYS A 147 13.87 15.42 10.95
N ASP A 148 14.22 16.01 9.79
CA ASP A 148 15.05 17.21 9.69
C ASP A 148 14.36 18.24 8.75
N ASP A 149 14.03 19.38 9.32
CA ASP A 149 13.15 20.47 8.84
C ASP A 149 13.69 21.23 7.60
N ASP A 150 14.03 20.53 6.52
CA ASP A 150 14.73 21.07 5.35
C ASP A 150 13.86 21.00 4.07
N GLY A 151 12.80 21.80 4.03
CA GLY A 151 12.23 22.43 2.82
C GLY A 151 11.75 21.58 1.62
N PHE A 152 11.88 20.26 1.64
CA PHE A 152 11.36 19.34 0.62
C PHE A 152 10.15 18.61 1.20
N GLY A 153 8.99 19.24 1.09
CA GLY A 153 7.76 18.84 1.78
C GLY A 153 6.88 17.90 0.98
N MET A 154 5.84 17.38 1.62
CA MET A 154 4.76 16.65 0.95
C MET A 154 4.13 17.45 -0.20
N ASP A 155 4.10 18.78 -0.09
CA ASP A 155 3.63 19.68 -1.15
C ASP A 155 4.47 19.55 -2.43
N ASP A 156 5.79 19.45 -2.32
CA ASP A 156 6.70 19.29 -3.47
C ASP A 156 6.50 17.94 -4.15
N ILE A 157 6.25 16.89 -3.37
CA ILE A 157 5.94 15.56 -3.89
C ILE A 157 4.62 15.60 -4.62
N MET A 158 3.59 16.23 -4.03
CA MET A 158 2.29 16.31 -4.66
C MET A 158 2.36 17.12 -5.96
N ASP A 159 3.16 18.18 -5.97
CA ASP A 159 3.49 18.95 -7.18
C ASP A 159 4.26 18.12 -8.21
N MET A 160 5.23 17.31 -7.79
CA MET A 160 6.02 16.46 -8.68
C MET A 160 5.18 15.31 -9.26
N VAL A 161 4.32 14.68 -8.46
CA VAL A 161 3.35 13.67 -8.92
C VAL A 161 2.37 14.30 -9.90
N LYS A 162 1.83 15.50 -9.60
CA LYS A 162 0.95 16.25 -10.53
C LYS A 162 1.69 16.60 -11.82
N LYS A 163 2.93 17.08 -11.74
CA LYS A 163 3.77 17.44 -12.90
C LYS A 163 4.15 16.21 -13.73
N GLY A 164 4.51 15.09 -13.09
CA GLY A 164 4.79 13.80 -13.74
C GLY A 164 3.55 13.20 -14.41
N ALA A 165 2.39 13.26 -13.75
CA ALA A 165 1.11 12.86 -14.33
C ALA A 165 0.69 13.77 -15.50
N SER A 166 0.99 15.07 -15.44
CA SER A 166 0.72 16.03 -16.52
C SER A 166 1.70 15.94 -17.70
N SER A 167 2.88 15.36 -17.51
CA SER A 167 3.87 15.17 -18.58
C SER A 167 3.46 14.10 -19.61
N GLN A 168 2.48 13.25 -19.29
CA GLN A 168 1.85 12.37 -20.30
C GLN A 168 0.72 13.06 -21.09
N LYS A 169 0.35 14.30 -20.74
CA LYS A 169 -0.65 15.10 -21.46
C LYS A 169 -0.15 16.54 -21.69
N GLY A 170 1.08 16.69 -22.17
CA GLY A 170 1.71 17.99 -22.43
C GLY A 170 2.70 18.03 -23.60
N GLY A 171 2.76 16.98 -24.43
CA GLY A 171 3.62 16.90 -25.61
C GLY A 171 3.10 17.68 -26.83
N GLY A 172 2.73 18.96 -26.65
CA GLY A 172 2.19 19.79 -27.73
C GLY A 172 2.06 21.26 -27.33
N GLY A 173 3.19 21.97 -27.25
CA GLY A 173 3.15 23.42 -26.96
C GLY A 173 4.45 24.19 -27.11
N LEU A 174 5.59 23.53 -27.35
CA LEU A 174 6.89 24.20 -27.47
C LEU A 174 7.42 24.31 -28.92
N LEU A 175 6.64 23.87 -29.92
CA LEU A 175 6.98 23.99 -31.35
C LEU A 175 6.21 25.11 -32.08
N GLY A 176 5.59 26.03 -31.34
CA GLY A 176 4.80 27.14 -31.90
C GLY A 176 5.54 28.48 -32.01
N SER A 177 6.69 28.66 -31.33
CA SER A 177 7.40 29.96 -31.29
C SER A 177 8.69 30.00 -32.12
N LEU A 178 8.97 28.99 -32.95
CA LEU A 178 10.18 28.94 -33.79
C LEU A 178 9.94 28.71 -35.29
N LEU A 179 8.69 28.70 -35.76
CA LEU A 179 8.38 28.67 -37.19
C LEU A 179 7.39 29.79 -37.56
N GLY A 180 7.92 30.85 -38.16
CA GLY A 180 7.17 31.86 -38.93
C GLY A 180 6.86 33.12 -38.11
N GLY A 181 7.65 34.19 -38.16
CA GLY A 181 8.58 34.54 -39.22
C GLY A 181 7.85 35.06 -40.46
N LYS A 182 7.11 36.17 -40.32
CA LYS A 182 7.04 37.27 -41.29
C LYS A 182 6.62 38.56 -40.61
#